data_AF-A0A942GYS0-F1
#
_entry.id   AF-A0A942GYS0-F1
#
_cell.length_a   1.000
_cell.length_b   1.000
_cell.length_c   1.000
_cell.angle_alpha   90.00
_cell.angle_beta   90.00
_cell.angle_gamma   90.00
#
_symmetry.space_group_name_H-M   'P 1'
#
loop_
_entity.id
_entity.type
_entity.pdbx_description
1 polymer ?
#
loop_
_entity_poly.entity_id
_entity_poly.type
_entity_poly.pdbx_seq_one_letter_code
_entity_poly.pdbx_strand_id
1 'polypeptide(L)'
;MWIPWEEAPRRIAEFPPPGSELALVSGALDEARAWAASRWKLVEAVQSDAGGPLRLWKPSAAARWIAEHAPSRVVDLGCGQGRDAVFLADLGWEVVAIDHLSECRELVENLRLRYAPEGRIQVRIGDVKDLLLAEPYPYVLASRLHLKGLLEVLQPWTEFEGFAAIEVAPNKQGPESNSAWEITPLSDGLWAAQLLGFCGG
;
A
#
# COMPACT_ATOMS: atom_id res chain seq x y z
N MET A 1 -14.66 13.44 4.40
CA MET A 1 -13.54 14.24 3.88
C MET A 1 -13.79 14.36 2.40
N TRP A 2 -14.00 15.59 1.96
CA TRP A 2 -14.09 15.95 0.55
C TRP A 2 -12.79 16.66 0.17
N ILE A 3 -12.41 16.59 -1.10
CA ILE A 3 -11.31 17.38 -1.65
C ILE A 3 -11.92 18.60 -2.33
N PRO A 4 -11.57 19.84 -1.91
CA PRO A 4 -12.01 21.03 -2.61
C PRO A 4 -11.56 21.01 -4.07
N TRP A 5 -12.40 21.50 -4.98
CA TRP A 5 -12.15 21.42 -6.42
C TRP A 5 -10.83 22.09 -6.82
N GLU A 6 -10.51 23.23 -6.22
CA GLU A 6 -9.29 24.00 -6.44
C GLU A 6 -8.00 23.26 -6.03
N GLU A 7 -8.12 22.26 -5.16
CA GLU A 7 -7.02 21.40 -4.72
C GLU A 7 -6.98 20.07 -5.48
N ALA A 8 -8.13 19.60 -6.01
CA ALA A 8 -8.27 18.27 -6.59
C ALA A 8 -7.23 17.93 -7.67
N PRO A 9 -6.90 18.82 -8.64
CA PRO A 9 -5.86 18.56 -9.62
C PRO A 9 -4.46 18.35 -9.03
N ARG A 10 -4.15 19.03 -7.91
CA ARG A 10 -2.86 18.90 -7.19
C ARG A 10 -2.83 17.70 -6.26
N ARG A 11 -4.01 17.21 -5.89
CA ARG A 11 -4.23 16.07 -4.98
C ARG A 11 -4.57 14.79 -5.72
N ILE A 12 -4.24 14.71 -7.01
CA ILE A 12 -4.57 13.56 -7.87
C ILE A 12 -4.12 12.21 -7.28
N ALA A 13 -3.03 12.23 -6.52
CA ALA A 13 -2.45 11.07 -5.83
C ALA A 13 -3.37 10.45 -4.76
N GLU A 14 -4.32 11.21 -4.22
CA GLU A 14 -5.27 10.76 -3.19
C GLU A 14 -6.50 10.08 -3.80
N PHE A 15 -6.77 10.31 -5.09
CA PHE A 15 -7.91 9.72 -5.77
C PHE A 15 -7.70 8.24 -6.07
N PRO A 16 -8.76 7.42 -6.20
CA PRO A 16 -8.61 6.02 -6.58
C PRO A 16 -7.93 5.89 -7.95
N PRO A 17 -7.42 4.70 -8.33
CA PRO A 17 -6.84 4.49 -9.65
C PRO A 17 -7.81 4.86 -10.77
N PRO A 18 -7.33 5.37 -11.93
CA PRO A 18 -8.19 5.63 -13.08
C PRO A 18 -9.04 4.40 -13.47
N GLY A 19 -10.27 4.65 -13.91
CA GLY A 19 -11.28 3.63 -14.20
C GLY A 19 -12.05 3.12 -12.99
N SER A 20 -11.60 3.39 -11.76
CA SER A 20 -12.35 3.07 -10.55
C SER A 20 -13.61 3.93 -10.39
N GLU A 21 -14.51 3.53 -9.49
CA GLU A 21 -15.63 4.36 -9.09
C GLU A 21 -15.17 5.53 -8.21
N LEU A 22 -15.71 6.71 -8.48
CA LEU A 22 -15.49 7.92 -7.68
C LEU A 22 -16.83 8.52 -7.28
N ALA A 23 -17.04 8.61 -5.97
CA ALA A 23 -18.23 9.22 -5.40
C ALA A 23 -18.16 10.75 -5.49
N LEU A 24 -19.19 11.37 -6.07
CA LEU A 24 -19.37 12.81 -6.07
C LEU A 24 -20.43 13.22 -5.05
N VAL A 25 -20.06 14.18 -4.19
CA VAL A 25 -21.00 14.83 -3.27
C VAL A 25 -21.91 15.76 -4.08
N SER A 26 -23.18 15.89 -3.67
CA SER A 26 -24.13 16.81 -4.30
C SER A 26 -23.58 18.25 -4.28
N GLY A 27 -23.73 18.97 -5.39
CA GLY A 27 -23.23 20.35 -5.56
C GLY A 27 -21.86 20.50 -6.25
N ALA A 28 -21.23 19.43 -6.74
CA ALA A 28 -19.99 19.52 -7.52
C ALA A 28 -20.18 20.35 -8.81
N LEU A 29 -19.27 21.33 -9.02
CA LEU A 29 -19.20 22.19 -10.22
C LEU A 29 -19.12 21.37 -11.51
N ASP A 30 -19.69 21.89 -12.62
CA ASP A 30 -19.69 21.20 -13.91
C ASP A 30 -18.27 20.85 -14.40
N GLU A 31 -17.31 21.75 -14.17
CA GLU A 31 -15.90 21.52 -14.47
C GLU A 31 -15.31 20.36 -13.66
N ALA A 32 -15.64 20.28 -12.36
CA ALA A 32 -15.18 19.20 -11.49
C ALA A 32 -15.75 17.86 -11.94
N ARG A 33 -17.03 17.84 -12.34
CA ARG A 33 -17.70 16.66 -12.91
C ARG A 33 -17.04 16.22 -14.21
N ALA A 34 -16.81 17.15 -15.14
CA ALA A 34 -16.18 16.84 -16.42
C ALA A 34 -14.75 16.31 -16.25
N TRP A 35 -13.96 16.93 -15.36
CA TRP A 35 -12.62 16.48 -15.04
C TRP A 35 -12.61 15.09 -14.41
N ALA A 36 -13.50 14.84 -13.45
CA ALA A 36 -13.61 13.54 -12.80
C ALA A 36 -14.10 12.44 -13.77
N ALA A 37 -15.10 12.74 -14.60
CA ALA A 37 -15.65 11.81 -15.59
C ALA A 37 -14.61 11.37 -16.64
N SER A 38 -13.60 12.20 -16.92
CA SER A 38 -12.52 11.84 -17.83
C SER A 38 -11.57 10.75 -17.29
N ARG A 39 -11.65 10.41 -16.00
CA ARG A 39 -10.72 9.52 -15.31
C ARG A 39 -11.42 8.39 -14.54
N TRP A 40 -12.62 8.61 -14.03
CA TRP A 40 -13.33 7.68 -13.15
C TRP A 40 -14.79 7.48 -13.57
N LYS A 41 -15.34 6.34 -13.16
CA LYS A 41 -16.78 6.10 -13.23
C LYS A 41 -17.44 6.85 -12.08
N LEU A 42 -18.21 7.88 -12.39
CA LEU A 42 -18.86 8.70 -11.37
C LEU A 42 -20.05 7.96 -10.76
N VAL A 43 -20.12 7.98 -9.43
CA VAL A 43 -21.26 7.45 -8.65
C VAL A 43 -21.75 8.51 -7.67
N GLU A 44 -23.01 8.43 -7.26
CA GLU A 44 -23.52 9.31 -6.21
C GLU A 44 -22.89 8.96 -4.86
N ALA A 45 -22.54 9.97 -4.07
CA ALA A 45 -22.01 9.75 -2.73
C ALA A 45 -23.05 9.09 -1.83
N VAL A 46 -22.73 7.91 -1.32
CA VAL A 46 -23.42 7.31 -0.19
C VAL A 46 -22.76 7.84 1.09
N GLN A 47 -23.56 8.21 2.11
CA GLN A 47 -23.00 8.58 3.40
C GLN A 47 -22.17 7.41 3.96
N SER A 48 -20.98 7.72 4.47
CA SER A 48 -20.10 6.73 5.10
C SER A 48 -20.31 6.77 6.60
N ASP A 49 -20.62 5.61 7.20
CA ASP A 49 -20.76 5.43 8.65
C ASP A 49 -19.40 5.20 9.36
N ALA A 50 -18.29 5.18 8.62
CA ALA A 50 -16.96 4.88 9.18
C ALA A 50 -16.39 6.10 9.91
N GLY A 51 -16.39 6.07 11.25
CA GLY A 51 -15.93 7.13 12.16
C GLY A 51 -14.42 7.41 12.21
N GLY A 52 -13.73 7.38 11.07
CA GLY A 52 -12.30 7.73 10.94
C GLY A 52 -12.06 8.82 9.87
N PRO A 53 -10.80 9.27 9.65
CA PRO A 53 -10.49 10.17 8.56
C PRO A 53 -10.88 9.50 7.22
N LEU A 54 -11.88 10.08 6.56
CA LEU A 54 -12.39 9.56 5.29
C LEU A 54 -11.28 9.65 4.23
N ARG A 55 -10.85 8.50 3.70
CA ARG A 55 -9.88 8.38 2.62
C ARG A 55 -10.61 8.23 1.29
N LEU A 56 -10.10 8.86 0.23
CA LEU A 56 -10.62 8.67 -1.13
C LEU A 56 -10.11 7.39 -1.79
N TRP A 57 -9.09 6.75 -1.21
CA TRP A 57 -8.59 5.45 -1.64
C TRP A 57 -8.93 4.39 -0.60
N LYS A 58 -8.91 3.14 -1.05
CA LYS A 58 -8.94 1.97 -0.18
C LYS A 58 -7.52 1.43 -0.07
N PRO A 59 -7.04 1.07 1.14
CA PRO A 59 -5.79 0.34 1.28
C PRO A 59 -5.87 -1.03 0.61
N SER A 60 -4.73 -1.59 0.22
CA SER A 60 -4.64 -2.93 -0.33
C SER A 60 -5.19 -3.98 0.64
N ALA A 61 -5.59 -5.13 0.11
CA ALA A 61 -6.01 -6.26 0.94
C ALA A 61 -4.84 -6.78 1.79
N ALA A 62 -3.60 -6.74 1.26
CA ALA A 62 -2.41 -7.08 2.02
C ALA A 62 -2.16 -6.13 3.20
N ALA A 63 -2.27 -4.81 3.00
CA ALA A 63 -2.13 -3.85 4.10
C ALA A 63 -3.24 -4.01 5.16
N ARG A 64 -4.48 -4.30 4.74
CA ARG A 64 -5.58 -4.58 5.67
C ARG A 64 -5.34 -5.85 6.50
N TRP A 65 -4.81 -6.91 5.89
CA TRP A 65 -4.47 -8.13 6.60
C TRP A 65 -3.34 -7.90 7.64
N ILE A 66 -2.30 -7.13 7.29
CA ILE A 66 -1.27 -6.74 8.26
C ILE A 66 -1.91 -5.99 9.44
N ALA A 67 -2.82 -5.04 9.16
CA ALA A 67 -3.51 -4.25 10.17
C ALA A 67 -4.43 -5.04 11.13
N GLU A 68 -4.72 -6.31 10.86
CA GLU A 68 -5.43 -7.20 11.79
C GLU A 68 -4.55 -7.65 12.97
N HIS A 69 -3.22 -7.44 12.87
CA HIS A 69 -2.26 -7.74 13.91
C HIS A 69 -1.97 -6.53 14.81
N ALA A 70 -1.35 -6.78 15.97
CA ALA A 70 -0.89 -5.71 16.85
C ALA A 70 0.18 -4.86 16.14
N PRO A 71 0.08 -3.51 16.17
CA PRO A 71 1.06 -2.64 15.52
C PRO A 71 2.49 -2.91 15.98
N SER A 72 3.40 -3.04 15.01
CA SER A 72 4.84 -3.23 15.23
C SER A 72 5.67 -2.50 14.16
N ARG A 73 6.55 -3.20 13.46
CA ARG A 73 7.35 -2.69 12.33
C ARG A 73 6.91 -3.37 11.04
N VAL A 74 6.83 -2.60 9.96
CA VAL A 74 6.52 -3.11 8.62
C VAL A 74 7.36 -2.41 7.57
N VAL A 75 7.79 -3.16 6.56
CA VAL A 75 8.39 -2.59 5.34
C VAL A 75 7.43 -2.72 4.17
N ASP A 76 7.16 -1.62 3.46
CA ASP A 76 6.32 -1.54 2.26
C ASP A 76 7.22 -1.46 1.01
N LEU A 77 7.31 -2.56 0.28
CA LEU A 77 8.19 -2.73 -0.88
C LEU A 77 7.47 -2.38 -2.18
N GLY A 78 7.93 -1.33 -2.86
CA GLY A 78 7.22 -0.74 -3.99
C GLY A 78 6.07 0.16 -3.54
N CYS A 79 6.32 1.02 -2.55
CA CYS A 79 5.28 1.78 -1.86
C CYS A 79 4.54 2.80 -2.77
N GLY A 80 5.13 3.16 -3.92
CA GLY A 80 4.56 4.12 -4.87
C GLY A 80 4.20 5.44 -4.21
N GLN A 81 2.90 5.73 -4.10
CA GLN A 81 2.39 6.98 -3.51
C GLN A 81 2.22 6.92 -1.98
N GLY A 82 2.54 5.80 -1.34
CA GLY A 82 2.49 5.64 0.12
C GLY A 82 1.11 5.37 0.70
N ARG A 83 0.13 4.95 -0.11
CA ARG A 83 -1.26 4.74 0.36
C ARG A 83 -1.38 3.71 1.46
N ASP A 84 -0.66 2.60 1.33
CA ASP A 84 -0.65 1.52 2.31
C ASP A 84 0.25 1.87 3.49
N ALA A 85 1.45 2.42 3.24
CA ALA A 85 2.32 2.95 4.28
C ALA A 85 1.62 3.97 5.21
N VAL A 86 0.92 4.95 4.65
CA VAL A 86 0.17 5.96 5.42
C VAL A 86 -1.04 5.35 6.14
N PHE A 87 -1.70 4.36 5.54
CA PHE A 87 -2.78 3.64 6.21
C PHE A 87 -2.27 2.88 7.46
N LEU A 88 -1.16 2.16 7.34
CA LEU A 88 -0.58 1.42 8.47
C LEU A 88 -0.04 2.39 9.54
N ALA A 89 0.63 3.48 9.13
CA ALA A 89 1.14 4.48 10.06
C ALA A 89 0.03 5.18 10.87
N ASP A 90 -1.12 5.48 10.26
CA ASP A 90 -2.31 6.00 10.98
C ASP A 90 -2.79 5.04 12.07
N LEU A 91 -2.64 3.73 11.84
CA LEU A 91 -2.97 2.68 12.81
C LEU A 91 -1.86 2.43 13.84
N GLY A 92 -0.82 3.25 13.86
CA GLY A 92 0.26 3.21 14.85
C GLY A 92 1.42 2.28 14.51
N TRP A 93 1.51 1.78 13.27
CA TRP A 93 2.67 1.01 12.80
C TRP A 93 3.88 1.91 12.54
N GLU A 94 5.08 1.37 12.77
CA GLU A 94 6.34 1.95 12.27
C GLU A 94 6.61 1.42 10.86
N VAL A 95 6.60 2.30 9.87
CA VAL A 95 6.66 1.92 8.46
C VAL A 95 7.95 2.38 7.80
N VAL A 96 8.65 1.46 7.13
CA VAL A 96 9.68 1.80 6.14
C VAL A 96 9.09 1.64 4.75
N ALA A 97 8.94 2.74 4.03
CA ALA A 97 8.37 2.77 2.68
C ALA A 97 9.49 2.86 1.64
N ILE A 98 9.55 1.90 0.71
CA ILE A 98 10.63 1.77 -0.26
C ILE A 98 10.08 1.82 -1.68
N ASP A 99 10.66 2.68 -2.50
CA ASP A 99 10.43 2.69 -3.94
C ASP A 99 11.70 3.15 -4.66
N HIS A 100 11.87 2.75 -5.92
CA HIS A 100 12.98 3.21 -6.76
C HIS A 100 12.69 4.58 -7.38
N LEU A 101 11.41 4.97 -7.47
CA LEU A 101 10.98 6.27 -7.98
C LEU A 101 11.24 7.36 -6.93
N SER A 102 12.07 8.33 -7.28
CA SER A 102 12.48 9.41 -6.37
C SER A 102 11.31 10.28 -5.88
N GLU A 103 10.27 10.40 -6.70
CA GLU A 103 9.05 11.16 -6.47
C GLU A 103 8.22 10.60 -5.31
N CYS A 104 8.41 9.31 -4.95
CA CYS A 104 7.65 8.67 -3.88
C CYS A 104 7.81 9.42 -2.54
N ARG A 105 8.97 10.03 -2.28
CA ARG A 105 9.24 10.77 -1.05
C ARG A 105 8.25 11.91 -0.84
N GLU A 106 8.08 12.74 -1.86
CA GLU A 106 7.18 13.88 -1.77
C GLU A 106 5.71 13.42 -1.71
N LEU A 107 5.36 12.38 -2.47
CA LEU A 107 4.00 11.84 -2.50
C LEU A 107 3.59 11.23 -1.16
N VAL A 108 4.45 10.41 -0.56
CA VAL A 108 4.25 9.81 0.77
C VAL A 108 4.13 10.89 1.82
N GLU A 109 5.01 11.89 1.80
CA GLU A 109 5.01 12.98 2.80
C GLU A 109 3.73 13.83 2.71
N ASN A 110 3.34 14.22 1.50
CA ASN A 110 2.10 14.96 1.26
C ASN A 110 0.86 14.20 1.74
N LEU A 111 0.85 12.88 1.55
CA LEU A 111 -0.23 12.02 2.04
C LEU A 111 -0.18 11.89 3.57
N ARG A 112 1.01 11.64 4.14
CA ARG A 112 1.22 11.53 5.60
C ARG A 112 0.68 12.73 6.33
N LEU A 113 1.02 13.96 5.90
CA LEU A 113 0.61 15.21 6.55
C LEU A 113 -0.90 15.34 6.85
N ARG A 114 -1.74 14.56 6.18
CA ARG A 114 -3.20 14.61 6.31
C ARG A 114 -3.80 13.42 7.04
N TYR A 115 -3.11 12.28 7.00
CA TYR A 115 -3.71 11.00 7.33
C TYR A 115 -2.90 10.17 8.31
N ALA A 116 -1.68 10.58 8.68
CA ALA A 116 -0.86 9.84 9.64
C ALA A 116 0.02 10.80 10.48
N PRO A 117 0.33 10.44 11.74
CA PRO A 117 1.23 11.23 12.57
C PRO A 117 2.65 11.31 12.00
N GLU A 118 3.39 12.34 12.44
CA GLU A 118 4.82 12.47 12.13
C GLU A 118 5.65 11.38 12.81
N GLY A 119 6.80 11.05 12.21
CA GLY A 119 7.77 10.13 12.80
C GLY A 119 7.44 8.64 12.63
N ARG A 120 6.31 8.27 12.03
CA ARG A 120 5.91 6.86 11.81
C ARG A 120 6.29 6.27 10.47
N ILE A 121 6.74 7.10 9.52
CA ILE A 121 7.09 6.66 8.17
C ILE A 121 8.50 7.13 7.82
N GLN A 122 9.37 6.18 7.47
CA GLN A 122 10.66 6.44 6.88
C GLN A 122 10.65 6.07 5.40
N VAL A 123 10.88 7.05 4.52
CA VAL A 123 10.98 6.80 3.07
C VAL A 123 12.43 6.57 2.66
N ARG A 124 12.70 5.42 2.02
CA ARG A 124 14.00 5.09 1.39
C ARG A 124 13.83 4.95 -0.12
N ILE A 125 14.74 5.57 -0.87
CA ILE A 125 14.76 5.47 -2.34
C ILE A 125 15.78 4.42 -2.76
N GLY A 126 15.36 3.47 -3.58
CA GLY A 126 16.26 2.48 -4.20
C GLY A 126 15.53 1.24 -4.72
N ASP A 127 16.24 0.43 -5.49
CA ASP A 127 15.73 -0.87 -5.93
C ASP A 127 15.74 -1.84 -4.74
N VAL A 128 14.61 -2.51 -4.51
CA VAL A 128 14.42 -3.51 -3.45
C VAL A 128 15.33 -4.74 -3.58
N LYS A 129 15.93 -4.97 -4.75
CA LYS A 129 16.94 -6.03 -4.93
C LYS A 129 18.34 -5.60 -4.51
N ASP A 130 18.62 -4.29 -4.52
CA ASP A 130 19.98 -3.75 -4.32
C ASP A 130 20.14 -3.06 -2.96
N LEU A 131 19.04 -2.66 -2.34
CA LEU A 131 19.05 -2.00 -1.04
C LEU A 131 19.45 -2.97 0.07
N LEU A 132 20.48 -2.57 0.82
CA LEU A 132 20.88 -3.27 2.03
C LEU A 132 20.03 -2.82 3.23
N LEU A 133 19.64 -3.79 4.02
CA LEU A 133 19.00 -3.62 5.32
C LEU A 133 20.02 -3.64 6.45
N ALA A 134 19.74 -2.85 7.49
CA ALA A 134 20.40 -3.03 8.78
C ALA A 134 19.84 -4.26 9.50
N GLU A 135 18.53 -4.49 9.37
CA GLU A 135 17.79 -5.58 10.01
C GLU A 135 16.52 -5.92 9.21
N PRO A 136 16.06 -7.19 9.24
CA PRO A 136 14.78 -7.61 8.66
C PRO A 136 13.58 -7.13 9.48
N TYR A 137 12.36 -7.38 8.99
CA TYR A 137 11.10 -6.92 9.56
C TYR A 137 10.17 -8.10 9.90
N PRO A 138 9.35 -7.98 10.96
CA PRO A 138 8.35 -9.00 11.29
C PRO A 138 7.20 -9.02 10.27
N TYR A 139 6.96 -7.90 9.59
CA TYR A 139 5.98 -7.79 8.51
C TYR A 139 6.58 -7.14 7.27
N VAL A 140 6.36 -7.78 6.12
CA VAL A 140 6.72 -7.28 4.79
C VAL A 140 5.45 -7.15 3.96
N LEU A 141 5.23 -5.98 3.38
CA LEU A 141 4.12 -5.71 2.47
C LEU A 141 4.63 -5.68 1.04
N ALA A 142 4.03 -6.51 0.18
CA ALA A 142 4.30 -6.55 -1.26
C ALA A 142 2.98 -6.49 -2.03
N SER A 143 2.49 -5.27 -2.29
CA SER A 143 1.23 -5.04 -2.99
C SER A 143 1.48 -4.70 -4.46
N ARG A 144 1.11 -5.61 -5.36
CA ARG A 144 1.29 -5.50 -6.82
C ARG A 144 2.75 -5.27 -7.24
N LEU A 145 3.68 -5.73 -6.41
CA LEU A 145 5.10 -5.74 -6.71
C LEU A 145 5.41 -6.89 -7.66
N HIS A 146 5.69 -6.57 -8.92
CA HIS A 146 5.92 -7.55 -9.97
C HIS A 146 7.42 -7.83 -10.16
N LEU A 147 7.92 -8.84 -9.44
CA LEU A 147 9.30 -9.30 -9.53
C LEU A 147 9.36 -10.81 -9.78
N LYS A 148 10.29 -11.24 -10.63
CA LYS A 148 10.63 -12.66 -10.76
C LYS A 148 11.38 -13.10 -9.50
N GLY A 149 11.04 -14.28 -8.98
CA GLY A 149 11.61 -14.76 -7.73
C GLY A 149 11.22 -13.87 -6.55
N LEU A 150 9.93 -13.54 -6.44
CA LEU A 150 9.44 -12.61 -5.44
C LEU A 150 9.82 -13.06 -4.03
N LEU A 151 9.62 -14.33 -3.68
CA LEU A 151 9.94 -14.84 -2.34
C LEU A 151 11.43 -14.75 -2.02
N GLU A 152 12.30 -14.96 -3.01
CA GLU A 152 13.75 -14.78 -2.86
C GLU A 152 14.10 -13.31 -2.61
N VAL A 153 13.39 -12.39 -3.27
CA VAL A 153 13.53 -10.95 -3.01
C VAL A 153 13.02 -10.58 -1.62
N LEU A 154 11.91 -11.14 -1.15
CA LEU A 154 11.31 -10.82 0.15
C LEU A 154 12.04 -11.43 1.35
N GLN A 155 12.72 -12.57 1.15
CA GLN A 155 13.40 -13.31 2.21
C GLN A 155 14.39 -12.47 3.03
N PRO A 156 15.33 -11.70 2.45
CA PRO A 156 16.24 -10.85 3.24
C PRO A 156 15.52 -9.72 4.00
N TRP A 157 14.29 -9.39 3.64
CA TRP A 157 13.48 -8.37 4.33
C TRP A 157 12.67 -8.92 5.50
N THR A 158 12.55 -10.25 5.61
CA THR A 158 11.60 -10.89 6.51
C THR A 158 12.35 -11.55 7.66
N GLU A 159 11.94 -11.26 8.89
CA GLU A 159 12.45 -11.95 10.08
C GLU A 159 12.07 -13.43 10.05
N PHE A 160 12.84 -14.28 10.74
CA PHE A 160 12.44 -15.66 10.97
C PHE A 160 11.09 -15.67 11.72
N GLU A 161 10.16 -16.53 11.29
CA GLU A 161 8.75 -16.57 11.71
C GLU A 161 7.92 -15.31 11.38
N GLY A 162 8.52 -14.31 10.72
CA GLY A 162 7.84 -13.13 10.19
C GLY A 162 7.00 -13.43 8.95
N PHE A 163 6.15 -12.47 8.57
CA PHE A 163 5.17 -12.62 7.50
C PHE A 163 5.39 -11.64 6.35
N ALA A 164 5.26 -12.15 5.13
CA ALA A 164 5.05 -11.35 3.93
C ALA A 164 3.57 -11.39 3.51
N ALA A 165 2.92 -10.24 3.45
CA ALA A 165 1.59 -10.08 2.87
C ALA A 165 1.73 -9.70 1.39
N ILE A 166 1.28 -10.59 0.51
CA ILE A 166 1.50 -10.49 -0.94
C ILE A 166 0.15 -10.33 -1.63
N GLU A 167 -0.10 -9.15 -2.21
CA GLU A 167 -1.24 -8.94 -3.11
C GLU A 167 -0.74 -8.91 -4.56
N VAL A 168 -1.36 -9.68 -5.44
CA VAL A 168 -1.02 -9.71 -6.87
C VAL A 168 -2.23 -9.27 -7.68
N ALA A 169 -2.00 -8.52 -8.77
CA ALA A 169 -3.06 -8.09 -9.68
C ALA A 169 -3.84 -9.30 -10.26
N PRO A 170 -5.14 -9.13 -10.59
CA PRO A 170 -5.92 -10.18 -11.23
C PRO A 170 -5.24 -10.76 -12.47
N ASN A 171 -5.37 -12.07 -12.69
CA ASN A 171 -4.76 -12.82 -13.80
C ASN A 171 -3.22 -12.89 -13.81
N LYS A 172 -2.57 -12.56 -12.70
CA LYS A 172 -1.14 -12.81 -12.49
C LYS A 172 -0.95 -14.01 -11.58
N GLN A 173 0.18 -14.69 -11.76
CA GLN A 173 0.53 -15.86 -10.96
C GLN A 173 0.93 -15.41 -9.54
N GLY A 174 0.46 -16.15 -8.53
CA GLY A 174 0.83 -15.95 -7.13
C GLY A 174 2.28 -16.37 -6.84
N PRO A 175 2.73 -16.24 -5.57
CA PRO A 175 4.06 -16.70 -5.18
C PRO A 175 4.23 -18.20 -5.41
N GLU A 176 5.39 -18.59 -5.96
CA GLU A 176 5.73 -19.99 -6.19
C GLU A 176 6.21 -20.63 -4.87
N SER A 177 5.77 -21.86 -4.60
CA SER A 177 6.15 -22.59 -3.38
C SER A 177 7.65 -22.93 -3.37
N ASN A 178 8.29 -22.79 -2.21
CA ASN A 178 9.64 -23.29 -1.94
C ASN A 178 9.73 -23.80 -0.48
N SER A 179 10.89 -24.33 -0.07
CA SER A 179 11.07 -24.91 1.27
C SER A 179 11.26 -23.91 2.41
N ALA A 180 11.51 -22.63 2.09
CA ALA A 180 11.74 -21.58 3.10
C ALA A 180 10.44 -20.96 3.62
N TRP A 181 9.37 -21.04 2.84
CA TRP A 181 8.12 -20.32 3.12
C TRP A 181 6.92 -21.24 3.27
N GLU A 182 6.16 -21.03 4.34
CA GLU A 182 4.79 -21.55 4.42
C GLU A 182 3.83 -20.52 3.83
N ILE A 183 3.16 -20.87 2.72
CA ILE A 183 2.31 -19.96 1.96
C ILE A 183 0.84 -20.31 2.18
N THR A 184 0.08 -19.36 2.73
CA THR A 184 -1.36 -19.48 2.96
C THR A 184 -2.13 -18.54 2.03
N PRO A 185 -2.95 -19.07 1.09
CA PRO A 185 -3.87 -18.24 0.32
C PRO A 185 -4.98 -17.71 1.24
N LEU A 186 -5.23 -16.41 1.21
CA LEU A 186 -6.24 -15.74 2.04
C LEU A 186 -7.50 -15.42 1.24
N SER A 187 -7.33 -14.98 0.00
CA SER A 187 -8.40 -14.74 -0.98
C SER A 187 -7.83 -14.77 -2.39
N ASP A 188 -8.67 -14.58 -3.42
CA ASP A 188 -8.19 -14.43 -4.78
C ASP A 188 -7.20 -13.25 -4.89
N GLY A 189 -5.99 -13.53 -5.36
CA GLY A 189 -4.91 -12.56 -5.48
C GLY A 189 -4.22 -12.14 -4.17
N LEU A 190 -4.48 -12.80 -3.03
CA LEU A 190 -3.88 -12.45 -1.73
C LEU A 190 -3.32 -13.67 -0.99
N TRP A 191 -2.07 -13.55 -0.51
CA TRP A 191 -1.39 -14.57 0.29
C TRP A 191 -0.72 -13.97 1.51
N ALA A 192 -0.66 -14.75 2.59
CA ALA A 192 0.32 -14.59 3.66
C ALA A 192 1.40 -15.66 3.48
N ALA A 193 2.67 -15.27 3.51
CA ALA A 193 3.79 -16.19 3.49
C ALA A 193 4.60 -16.02 4.77
N GLN A 194 4.76 -17.09 5.56
CA GLN A 194 5.57 -17.09 6.77
C GLN A 194 6.96 -17.65 6.47
N LEU A 195 8.01 -16.96 6.93
CA LEU A 195 9.38 -17.42 6.72
C LEU A 195 9.77 -18.44 7.80
N LEU A 196 9.96 -19.70 7.42
CA LEU A 196 10.29 -20.82 8.32
C LEU A 196 11.71 -21.38 8.12
N GLY A 197 12.44 -20.85 7.15
CA GLY A 197 13.81 -21.23 6.89
C GLY A 197 14.46 -20.24 5.94
N PHE A 198 15.79 -20.27 5.87
CA PHE A 198 16.50 -19.52 4.85
C PHE A 198 16.92 -20.51 3.77
N CYS A 199 16.41 -20.34 2.55
CA CYS A 199 17.00 -21.02 1.39
C CYS A 199 18.49 -20.63 1.34
N GLY A 200 19.36 -21.63 1.48
CA GLY A 200 20.79 -21.41 1.57
C GLY A 200 21.43 -21.22 0.20
N GLY A 201 22.29 -20.19 0.12
CA GLY A 201 23.54 -20.13 -0.67
C GLY A 201 23.43 -20.14 -2.18
#